data_AF-A0A0M2GBU4-F1
#
_entry.id   AF-A0A0M2GBU4-F1
#
_cell.length_a   1.000
_cell.length_b   1.000
_cell.length_c   1.000
_cell.angle_alpha   90.00
_cell.angle_beta   90.00
_cell.angle_gamma   90.00
#
_symmetry.space_group_name_H-M   'P 1'
#
loop_
_entity.id
_entity.type
_entity.pdbx_description
1 polymer ?
#
loop_
_entity_poly.entity_id
_entity_poly.type
_entity_poly.pdbx_seq_one_letter_code
_entity_poly.pdbx_strand_id
1 'polypeptide(L)'
;MAVAKYAWSGRERLGLLRVRDDAIVLHAMRWHDEIRSPEEQLQPPVELSDEKIEGALALMESMARDDLEGEEFRRLHRSRRADLQDHGNKVRFRNIQL
;
A
#
# COMPACT_ATOMS: atom_id res chain seq x y z
N MET A 1 -4.62 11.80 -21.16
CA MET A 1 -4.15 10.44 -20.81
C MET A 1 -3.97 9.66 -22.11
N ALA A 2 -3.05 8.71 -22.17
CA ALA A 2 -2.76 7.94 -23.38
C ALA A 2 -2.64 6.46 -23.03
N VAL A 3 -3.08 5.57 -23.92
CA VAL A 3 -2.85 4.13 -23.80
C VAL A 3 -1.51 3.80 -24.47
N ALA A 4 -0.70 2.96 -23.82
CA ALA A 4 0.61 2.55 -24.32
C ALA A 4 0.84 1.06 -24.10
N LYS A 5 1.65 0.46 -24.98
CA LYS A 5 2.23 -0.86 -24.79
C LYS A 5 3.63 -0.70 -24.18
N TYR A 6 3.95 -1.47 -23.15
CA TYR A 6 5.26 -1.45 -22.50
C TYR A 6 5.76 -2.88 -22.23
N ALA A 7 7.07 -3.06 -22.09
CA ALA A 7 7.68 -4.33 -21.75
C ALA A 7 8.39 -4.24 -20.40
N TRP A 8 8.14 -5.21 -19.52
CA TRP A 8 8.83 -5.34 -18.23
C TRP A 8 9.12 -6.82 -17.96
N SER A 9 10.35 -7.15 -17.54
CA SER A 9 10.76 -8.52 -17.22
C SER A 9 10.42 -9.54 -18.33
N GLY A 10 10.61 -9.14 -19.60
CA GLY A 10 10.41 -10.02 -20.76
C GLY A 10 8.94 -10.24 -21.17
N ARG A 11 7.98 -9.50 -20.61
CA ARG A 11 6.56 -9.58 -21.01
C ARG A 11 6.03 -8.21 -21.43
N GLU A 12 5.32 -8.17 -22.56
CA GLU A 12 4.60 -6.99 -23.02
C GLU A 12 3.25 -6.86 -22.29
N ARG A 13 2.85 -5.63 -21.95
CA ARG A 13 1.60 -5.29 -21.27
C ARG A 13 1.04 -3.97 -21.78
N LEU A 14 -0.25 -3.73 -21.53
CA LEU A 14 -0.88 -2.44 -21.76
C LEU A 14 -0.86 -1.61 -20.47
N GLY A 15 -0.76 -0.29 -20.62
CA GLY A 15 -0.84 0.65 -19.52
C GLY A 15 -1.41 1.99 -19.94
N LEU A 16 -1.92 2.73 -18.96
CA LEU A 16 -2.42 4.09 -19.13
C LEU A 16 -1.35 5.07 -18.64
N LEU A 17 -0.84 5.87 -19.56
CA LEU A 17 0.11 6.94 -19.29
C LEU A 17 -0.61 8.26 -19.00
N ARG A 18 -0.15 8.94 -17.95
CA ARG A 18 -0.52 10.32 -17.66
C ARG A 18 0.68 11.10 -17.15
N VAL A 19 0.70 12.40 -17.44
CA VAL A 19 1.60 13.34 -16.77
C VAL A 19 0.98 13.71 -15.43
N ARG A 20 1.79 13.73 -14.37
CA ARG A 20 1.42 14.22 -13.06
C ARG A 20 2.60 15.00 -12.50
N ASP A 21 2.36 16.29 -12.29
CA ASP A 21 3.39 17.22 -11.81
C ASP A 21 4.62 17.16 -12.73
N ASP A 22 5.79 16.79 -12.23
CA ASP A 22 7.04 16.64 -12.98
C ASP A 22 7.33 15.19 -13.42
N ALA A 23 6.38 14.27 -13.24
CA ALA A 23 6.54 12.85 -13.51
C ALA A 23 5.56 12.30 -14.56
N ILE A 24 5.96 11.21 -15.22
CA ILE A 24 5.07 10.37 -16.02
C ILE A 24 4.67 9.16 -15.19
N VAL A 25 3.36 9.01 -14.96
CA VAL A 25 2.78 7.87 -14.24
C VAL A 25 2.26 6.85 -15.25
N LEU A 26 2.73 5.61 -15.11
CA LEU A 26 2.24 4.44 -15.83
C LEU A 26 1.33 3.62 -14.91
N HIS A 27 0.03 3.61 -15.21
CA HIS A 27 -0.91 2.68 -14.58
C HIS A 27 -0.88 1.37 -15.37
N ALA A 28 -0.41 0.29 -14.75
CA ALA A 28 -0.43 -1.04 -15.35
C ALA A 28 -1.88 -1.53 -15.51
N MET A 29 -2.28 -1.86 -16.73
CA MET A 29 -3.60 -2.45 -16.97
C MET A 29 -3.55 -3.95 -16.76
N ARG A 30 -4.65 -4.48 -16.20
CA ARG A 30 -4.90 -5.92 -16.12
C ARG A 30 -5.80 -6.35 -17.26
N TRP A 31 -5.56 -7.54 -17.78
CA TRP A 31 -6.49 -8.18 -18.72
C TRP A 31 -7.70 -8.74 -17.98
N HIS A 32 -8.78 -9.01 -18.69
CA HIS A 32 -10.03 -9.47 -18.08
C HIS A 32 -9.85 -10.78 -17.31
N ASP A 33 -9.06 -11.70 -17.83
CA ASP A 33 -8.70 -12.99 -17.22
C ASP A 33 -7.80 -12.85 -15.98
N GLU A 34 -7.10 -11.72 -15.82
CA GLU A 34 -6.29 -11.42 -14.63
C GLU A 34 -7.11 -10.82 -13.47
N ILE A 35 -8.40 -10.57 -13.70
CA ILE A 35 -9.35 -10.04 -12.72
C ILE A 35 -10.23 -11.20 -12.24
N ARG A 36 -10.20 -11.48 -10.94
CA ARG A 36 -11.06 -12.51 -10.34
C ARG A 36 -12.51 -12.05 -10.34
N SER A 37 -13.44 -12.96 -10.64
CA SER A 37 -14.87 -12.69 -10.57
C SER A 37 -15.27 -12.35 -9.12
N PRO A 38 -16.05 -11.28 -8.89
CA PRO A 38 -16.58 -10.99 -7.56
C PRO A 38 -17.80 -11.86 -7.21
N GLU A 39 -18.35 -12.62 -8.16
CA GLU A 39 -19.64 -13.32 -8.00
C GLU A 39 -19.68 -14.27 -6.81
N GLU A 40 -18.57 -14.95 -6.52
CA GLU A 40 -18.43 -15.86 -5.37
C GLU A 40 -18.46 -15.14 -4.01
N GLN A 41 -18.33 -13.82 -4.00
CA GLN A 41 -18.23 -12.98 -2.80
C GLN A 41 -19.31 -11.89 -2.74
N LEU A 42 -20.26 -11.90 -3.69
CA LEU A 42 -21.35 -10.93 -3.71
C LEU A 42 -22.24 -11.14 -2.48
N GLN A 43 -22.27 -10.13 -1.62
CA GLN A 43 -23.26 -10.06 -0.57
C GLN A 43 -24.61 -9.64 -1.18
N PRO A 44 -25.75 -10.16 -0.66
CA PRO A 44 -27.06 -9.69 -1.09
C PRO A 44 -27.19 -8.16 -0.91
N PRO A 45 -27.94 -7.46 -1.77
CA PRO A 45 -28.25 -6.06 -1.56
C PRO A 45 -28.85 -5.85 -0.17
N VAL A 46 -28.30 -4.89 0.58
CA VAL A 46 -28.76 -4.51 1.91
C VAL A 46 -29.32 -3.10 1.84
N GLU A 47 -30.53 -2.92 2.35
CA GLU A 47 -31.12 -1.60 2.56
C GLU A 47 -30.38 -0.89 3.71
N LEU A 48 -29.87 0.30 3.41
CA LEU A 48 -29.16 1.15 4.36
C LEU A 48 -30.09 2.28 4.79
N SER A 49 -30.28 2.44 6.10
CA SER A 49 -30.97 3.60 6.65
C SER A 49 -30.02 4.79 6.77
N ASP A 50 -30.58 6.00 6.72
CA ASP A 50 -29.81 7.23 6.89
C ASP A 50 -29.04 7.23 8.21
N GLU A 51 -29.65 6.79 9.32
CA GLU A 51 -29.01 6.66 10.63
C GLU A 51 -27.76 5.76 10.62
N LYS A 52 -27.77 4.65 9.86
CA LYS A 52 -26.61 3.76 9.75
C LYS A 52 -25.47 4.42 8.98
N ILE A 53 -25.81 5.18 7.93
CA ILE A 53 -24.84 5.92 7.13
C ILE A 53 -24.22 7.02 7.99
N GLU A 54 -25.03 7.79 8.71
CA GLU A 54 -24.58 8.84 9.63
C GLU A 54 -23.65 8.27 10.72
N GLY A 55 -24.03 7.13 11.33
CA GLY A 55 -23.20 6.46 12.32
C GLY A 55 -21.85 6.00 11.75
N ALA A 56 -21.83 5.46 10.53
CA ALA A 56 -20.59 5.06 9.86
C ALA A 56 -19.70 6.26 9.53
N LEU A 57 -20.28 7.37 9.08
CA LEU A 57 -19.55 8.61 8.80
C LEU A 57 -18.94 9.19 10.08
N ALA A 58 -19.70 9.25 11.17
CA ALA A 58 -19.20 9.71 12.47
C ALA A 58 -18.03 8.85 12.97
N LEU A 59 -18.12 7.53 12.79
CA LEU A 59 -17.03 6.61 13.12
C LEU A 59 -15.79 6.87 12.28
N MET A 60 -15.94 7.00 10.95
CA MET A 60 -14.83 7.31 10.05
C MET A 60 -14.14 8.62 10.44
N GLU A 61 -14.90 9.66 10.77
CA GLU A 61 -14.36 10.96 11.20
C GLU A 61 -13.55 10.83 12.50
N SER A 62 -14.07 10.09 13.50
CA SER A 62 -13.34 9.87 14.76
C SER A 62 -12.01 9.11 14.60
N MET A 63 -11.85 8.36 13.50
CA MET A 63 -10.66 7.60 13.17
C MET A 63 -9.78 8.29 12.11
N ALA A 64 -10.28 9.36 11.49
CA ALA A 64 -9.60 10.07 10.42
C ALA A 64 -8.36 10.81 10.94
N ARG A 65 -7.44 11.07 10.02
CA ARG A 65 -6.24 11.87 10.26
C ARG A 65 -6.02 12.78 9.06
N ASP A 66 -5.38 13.92 9.32
CA ASP A 66 -5.10 14.93 8.29
C ASP A 66 -4.05 14.45 7.28
N ASP A 67 -3.11 13.60 7.72
CA ASP A 67 -2.06 13.01 6.88
C ASP A 67 -1.65 11.59 7.31
N LEU A 68 -0.78 10.98 6.51
CA LEU A 68 -0.18 9.66 6.74
C LEU A 68 1.36 9.73 6.82
N GLU A 69 1.94 10.87 7.24
CA GLU A 69 3.40 11.12 7.24
C GLU A 69 4.13 10.58 8.48
N GLY A 70 3.37 10.07 9.47
CA GLY A 70 3.89 9.52 10.72
C GLY A 70 4.83 8.30 10.55
N GLU A 71 5.79 8.14 11.48
CA GLU A 71 6.69 6.98 11.55
C GLU A 71 5.94 5.64 11.55
N GLU A 72 4.76 5.59 12.17
CA GLU A 72 3.90 4.40 12.22
C GLU A 72 3.43 3.93 10.83
N PHE A 73 3.38 4.83 9.85
CA PHE A 73 3.02 4.52 8.46
C PHE A 73 4.24 4.22 7.58
N ARG A 74 5.46 4.32 8.13
CA ARG A 74 6.66 3.92 7.40
C ARG A 74 6.87 2.42 7.46
N ARG A 75 7.38 1.87 6.36
CA ARG A 75 7.56 0.43 6.15
C ARG A 75 8.41 -0.20 7.27
N LEU A 76 7.78 -1.04 8.09
CA LEU A 76 8.37 -1.76 9.23
C LEU A 76 9.54 -2.71 8.87
N HIS A 77 9.76 -3.01 7.58
CA HIS A 77 10.74 -4.00 7.14
C HIS A 77 12.20 -3.71 7.58
N ARG A 78 12.61 -2.46 7.79
CA ARG A 78 14.03 -2.12 8.08
C ARG A 78 14.41 -2.04 9.56
N SER A 79 13.48 -2.01 10.50
CA SER A 79 13.80 -1.82 11.93
C SER A 79 14.54 -3.02 12.54
N ARG A 80 14.20 -4.26 12.16
CA ARG A 80 14.80 -5.48 12.75
C ARG A 80 16.30 -5.66 12.49
N ARG A 81 16.87 -5.03 11.46
CA ARG A 81 18.31 -5.14 11.15
C ARG A 81 19.17 -4.18 11.98
N ALA A 82 18.64 -3.04 12.40
CA ALA A 82 19.36 -2.07 13.21
C ALA A 82 19.55 -2.58 14.65
N ASP A 83 18.51 -3.19 15.22
CA ASP A 83 18.53 -3.70 16.59
C ASP A 83 19.53 -4.87 16.76
N LEU A 84 19.66 -5.72 15.73
CA LEU A 84 20.64 -6.82 15.73
C LEU A 84 22.08 -6.33 15.61
N GLN A 85 22.32 -5.20 14.92
CA GLN A 85 23.65 -4.64 14.75
C GLN A 85 24.13 -3.94 16.03
N ASP A 86 23.24 -3.30 16.78
CA ASP A 86 23.56 -2.71 18.09
C ASP A 86 23.86 -3.78 19.15
N HIS A 87 23.07 -4.87 19.19
CA HIS A 87 23.36 -6.01 20.08
C HIS A 87 24.67 -6.73 19.74
N GLY A 88 24.99 -6.88 18.44
CA GLY A 88 26.26 -7.47 17.99
C GLY A 88 27.49 -6.63 18.36
N ASN A 89 27.36 -5.30 18.33
CA ASN A 89 28.45 -4.39 18.69
C ASN A 89 28.71 -4.39 20.21
N LYS A 90 27.64 -4.39 21.03
CA LYS A 90 27.71 -4.41 22.49
C LYS A 90 28.30 -5.71 23.08
N VAL A 91 28.23 -6.82 22.36
CA VAL A 91 28.87 -8.09 22.74
C VAL A 91 30.37 -8.08 22.39
N ARG A 92 30.76 -7.46 21.27
CA ARG A 92 32.17 -7.34 20.86
C ARG A 92 33.00 -6.47 21.79
N PHE A 93 32.46 -5.36 22.28
CA PHE A 93 33.20 -4.46 23.19
C PHE A 93 33.47 -5.06 24.58
N ARG A 94 32.63 -6.01 25.04
CA ARG A 94 32.83 -6.68 26.34
C ARG A 94 33.99 -7.67 26.35
N ASN A 95 34.42 -8.17 25.19
CA ASN A 95 35.46 -9.19 25.06
C ASN A 95 36.86 -8.60 24.78
N ILE A 96 37.02 -7.28 24.77
CA ILE A 96 38.30 -6.58 24.53
C ILE A 96 38.81 -5.87 25.80
N GLN A 97 38.03 -5.91 26.89
CA GLN A 97 38.44 -5.50 28.23
C GLN A 97 38.45 -6.70 29.18
N LEU A 98 39.40 -7.62 28.95
CA LEU A 98 39.98 -8.52 29.94
C LEU A 98 41.47 -8.68 29.64
#